data_AF-A0A7K9T0F0-F1
#
_entry.id   AF-A0A7K9T0F0-F1
#
_cell.length_a   1.000
_cell.length_b   1.000
_cell.length_c   1.000
_cell.angle_alpha   90.00
_cell.angle_beta   90.00
_cell.angle_gamma   90.00
#
_symmetry.space_group_name_H-M   'P 1'
#
loop_
_entity.id
_entity.type
_entity.pdbx_description
1 polymer ?
#
loop_
_entity_poly.entity_id
_entity_poly.type
_entity_poly.pdbx_seq_one_letter_code
_entity_poly.pdbx_strand_id
1 'polypeptide(L)'
;GKMEEGKVDSADGLFAHLFCLEAQAQEAAVKQEEAERQEEKVARLRARVQELRLQRDELQAKVDLQQKGQLGEGGALAAPAQPSAQAVLEWKIKSLKAMLEIFYLTGLSAKLTKHGVCFSISTAYEGTYLDSYHLELLPKPAVQIQQHSIPSFIPLEQISSRYLQTDIRQFLAVLAAHLNAYVGRRYQAEQLQELFSEQIEGTLQRNSLCNLLVFRYKVTRQGQSFPFQARLLYRDLCCSLPTEVMVSCTSEAPAALAEVAAAHSALFRHLALHRAF
;
A
#
# COMPACT_ATOMS: atom_id res chain seq x y z
N GLY A 1 9.44 -2.50 80.39
CA GLY A 1 8.07 -2.65 79.86
C GLY A 1 8.12 -3.74 78.81
N LYS A 2 7.55 -4.91 79.14
CA LYS A 2 6.42 -5.50 78.42
C LYS A 2 6.63 -5.58 76.90
N MET A 3 7.20 -6.70 76.48
CA MET A 3 6.81 -7.34 75.22
C MET A 3 5.30 -7.59 75.31
N GLU A 4 4.53 -6.93 74.44
CA GLU A 4 3.17 -7.37 74.14
C GLU A 4 3.18 -8.03 72.77
N GLU A 5 3.14 -9.35 72.82
CA GLU A 5 2.57 -10.21 71.79
C GLU A 5 1.15 -9.71 71.50
N GLY A 6 1.02 -8.86 70.48
CA GLY A 6 -0.26 -8.35 69.99
C GLY A 6 -0.60 -9.03 68.68
N LYS A 7 -1.12 -10.25 68.77
CA LYS A 7 -1.70 -11.03 67.67
C LYS A 7 -2.80 -10.21 66.97
N VAL A 8 -2.51 -9.71 65.77
CA VAL A 8 -3.52 -9.22 64.82
C VAL A 8 -3.37 -10.04 63.55
N ASP A 9 -3.88 -11.27 63.62
CA ASP A 9 -4.29 -12.05 62.45
C ASP A 9 -5.50 -11.32 61.83
N SER A 10 -5.29 -10.19 61.17
CA SER A 10 -6.28 -9.64 60.25
C SER A 10 -5.97 -10.20 58.89
N ALA A 11 -6.88 -11.02 58.36
CA ALA A 11 -6.77 -11.65 57.06
C ALA A 11 -6.41 -10.63 55.96
N ASP A 12 -6.87 -9.38 56.10
CA ASP A 12 -6.60 -8.28 55.17
C ASP A 12 -5.10 -7.92 55.03
N GLY A 13 -4.31 -8.03 56.11
CA GLY A 13 -2.87 -7.75 56.07
C GLY A 13 -2.07 -8.87 55.39
N LEU A 14 -2.50 -10.12 55.58
CA LEU A 14 -1.92 -11.28 54.91
C LEU A 14 -2.26 -11.30 53.42
N PHE A 15 -3.48 -10.94 53.04
CA PHE A 15 -3.89 -10.81 51.64
C PHE A 15 -3.13 -9.70 50.93
N ALA A 16 -2.93 -8.53 51.57
CA ALA A 16 -2.13 -7.46 50.99
C ALA A 16 -0.66 -7.88 50.77
N HIS A 17 -0.07 -8.62 51.71
CA HIS A 17 1.29 -9.13 51.56
C HIS A 17 1.40 -10.20 50.46
N LEU A 18 0.45 -11.13 50.39
CA LEU A 18 0.37 -12.14 49.33
C LEU A 18 0.20 -11.50 47.95
N PHE A 19 -0.63 -10.47 47.83
CA PHE A 19 -0.82 -9.72 46.58
C PHE A 19 0.49 -9.04 46.13
N CYS A 20 1.22 -8.42 47.05
CA CYS A 20 2.53 -7.84 46.74
C CYS A 20 3.55 -8.89 46.28
N LEU A 21 3.56 -10.08 46.89
CA LEU A 21 4.42 -11.19 46.49
C LEU A 21 4.05 -11.76 45.12
N GLU A 22 2.76 -11.88 44.83
CA GLU A 22 2.26 -12.32 43.52
C GLU A 22 2.64 -11.32 42.41
N ALA A 23 2.48 -10.02 42.66
CA ALA A 23 2.90 -8.97 41.72
C ALA A 23 4.41 -9.01 41.45
N GLN A 24 5.24 -9.21 42.49
CA GLN A 24 6.69 -9.35 42.34
C GLN A 24 7.08 -10.62 41.58
N ALA A 25 6.38 -11.73 41.81
CA ALA A 25 6.61 -12.99 41.10
C ALA A 25 6.23 -12.86 39.60
N GLN A 26 5.12 -12.18 39.30
CA GLN A 26 4.71 -11.88 37.92
C GLN A 26 5.71 -10.96 37.22
N GLU A 27 6.17 -9.89 37.88
CA GLU A 27 7.16 -8.98 37.31
C GLU A 27 8.50 -9.69 37.04
N ALA A 28 8.94 -10.56 37.95
CA ALA A 28 10.14 -11.37 37.76
C ALA A 28 10.00 -12.36 36.59
N ALA A 29 8.84 -13.01 36.45
CA ALA A 29 8.54 -13.92 35.35
C ALA A 29 8.58 -13.20 33.98
N VAL A 30 7.99 -12.00 33.90
CA VAL A 30 8.03 -11.18 32.67
C VAL A 30 9.45 -10.77 32.32
N LYS A 31 10.24 -10.31 33.30
CA LYS A 31 11.65 -9.94 33.06
C LYS A 31 12.49 -11.12 32.59
N GLN A 32 12.23 -12.31 33.10
CA GLN A 32 12.93 -13.52 32.70
C GLN A 32 12.55 -13.94 31.27
N GLU A 33 11.26 -13.88 30.91
CA GLU A 33 10.81 -14.17 29.54
C GLU A 33 11.40 -13.16 28.52
N GLU A 34 11.50 -11.88 28.89
CA GLU A 34 12.15 -10.87 28.04
C GLU A 34 13.63 -11.15 27.83
N ALA A 35 14.35 -11.53 28.89
CA ALA A 35 15.76 -11.90 28.83
C ALA A 35 15.98 -13.12 27.93
N GLU A 36 15.17 -14.16 28.06
CA GLU A 36 15.22 -15.36 27.21
C GLU A 36 14.98 -15.01 25.73
N ARG A 37 13.96 -14.18 25.44
CA ARG A 37 13.71 -13.69 24.07
C ARG A 37 14.87 -12.87 23.50
N GLN A 38 15.58 -12.13 24.35
CA GLN A 38 16.76 -11.35 23.92
C GLN A 38 17.96 -12.27 23.66
N GLU A 39 18.18 -13.28 24.48
CA GLU A 39 19.21 -14.30 24.26
C GLU A 39 18.96 -15.08 22.96
N GLU A 40 17.73 -15.50 22.68
CA GLU A 40 17.36 -16.15 21.42
C GLU A 40 17.64 -15.26 20.20
N LYS A 41 17.30 -13.97 20.28
CA LYS A 41 17.61 -13.00 19.20
C LYS A 41 19.11 -12.89 18.98
N VAL A 42 19.89 -12.79 20.07
CA VAL A 42 21.36 -12.71 19.99
C VAL A 42 21.95 -13.99 19.41
N ALA A 43 21.45 -15.17 19.81
CA ALA A 43 21.86 -16.45 19.27
C ALA A 43 21.58 -16.55 17.76
N ARG A 44 20.39 -16.15 17.32
CA ARG A 44 20.01 -16.11 15.90
C ARG A 44 20.90 -15.18 15.09
N LEU A 45 21.20 -13.98 15.62
CA LEU A 45 22.10 -13.03 14.95
C LEU A 45 23.52 -13.58 14.85
N ARG A 46 24.04 -14.23 15.90
CA ARG A 46 25.36 -14.88 15.88
C ARG A 46 25.43 -15.99 14.83
N ALA A 47 24.40 -16.83 14.73
CA ALA A 47 24.32 -17.86 13.70
C ALA A 47 24.34 -17.24 12.28
N ARG A 48 23.59 -16.16 12.06
CA ARG A 48 23.59 -15.45 10.78
C ARG A 48 24.95 -14.84 10.43
N VAL A 49 25.67 -14.31 11.43
CA VAL A 49 27.03 -13.78 11.23
C VAL A 49 27.99 -14.89 10.82
N GLN A 50 27.89 -16.09 11.41
CA GLN A 50 28.72 -17.23 11.03
C GLN A 50 28.43 -17.69 9.60
N GLU A 51 27.16 -17.79 9.21
CA GLU A 51 26.74 -18.12 7.85
C GLU A 51 27.32 -17.13 6.81
N LEU A 52 27.21 -15.82 7.09
CA LEU A 52 27.75 -14.79 6.21
C LEU A 52 29.28 -14.82 6.12
N ARG A 53 29.97 -15.21 7.21
CA ARG A 53 31.43 -15.41 7.19
C ARG A 53 31.82 -16.58 6.30
N LEU A 54 31.09 -17.70 6.39
CA LEU A 54 31.31 -18.85 5.51
C LEU A 54 31.10 -18.48 4.04
N GLN A 55 30.02 -17.75 3.73
CA GLN A 55 29.75 -17.29 2.37
C GLN A 55 30.85 -16.34 1.85
N ARG A 56 31.34 -15.43 2.69
CA ARG A 56 32.47 -14.56 2.36
C ARG A 56 33.72 -15.41 2.07
N ASP A 57 34.04 -16.37 2.91
CA ASP A 57 35.26 -17.18 2.77
C ASP A 57 35.17 -18.08 1.52
N GLU A 58 33.99 -18.59 1.19
CA GLU A 58 33.74 -19.34 -0.05
C GLU A 58 33.91 -18.45 -1.28
N LEU A 59 33.36 -17.23 -1.26
CA LEU A 59 33.54 -16.26 -2.34
C LEU A 59 34.99 -15.82 -2.48
N GLN A 60 35.69 -15.61 -1.36
CA GLN A 60 37.11 -15.29 -1.35
C GLN A 60 37.93 -16.42 -1.96
N ALA A 61 37.64 -17.68 -1.60
CA ALA A 61 38.30 -18.84 -2.16
C ALA A 61 38.03 -19.00 -3.67
N LYS A 62 36.80 -18.72 -4.13
CA LYS A 62 36.48 -18.70 -5.57
C LYS A 62 37.26 -17.64 -6.33
N VAL A 63 37.41 -16.45 -5.75
CA VAL A 63 38.24 -15.36 -6.30
C VAL A 63 39.71 -15.78 -6.34
N ASP A 64 40.25 -16.33 -5.25
CA ASP A 64 41.64 -16.76 -5.15
C ASP A 64 41.95 -17.93 -6.11
N LEU A 65 41.01 -18.86 -6.32
CA LEU A 65 41.12 -19.96 -7.29
C LEU A 65 41.13 -19.44 -8.73
N GLN A 66 40.29 -18.45 -9.05
CA GLN A 66 40.32 -17.80 -10.36
C GLN A 66 41.63 -17.05 -10.60
N GLN A 67 42.21 -16.44 -9.56
CA GLN A 67 43.51 -15.80 -9.63
C GLN A 67 44.64 -16.81 -9.82
N LYS A 68 44.62 -17.95 -9.12
CA LYS A 68 45.66 -18.99 -9.23
C LYS A 68 45.54 -19.83 -10.51
N GLY A 69 44.33 -20.06 -11.02
CA GLY A 69 44.09 -20.75 -12.30
C GLY A 69 44.62 -19.98 -13.51
N GLN A 70 44.70 -18.66 -13.42
CA GLN A 70 45.31 -17.79 -14.45
C GLN A 70 46.86 -17.76 -14.42
N LEU A 71 47.49 -18.34 -13.39
CA LEU A 71 48.96 -18.40 -13.23
C LEU A 71 49.61 -19.66 -13.86
N GLY A 72 48.81 -20.60 -14.39
CA GLY A 72 49.26 -21.90 -14.91
C GLY A 72 49.49 -21.99 -16.42
N GLU A 73 49.00 -21.04 -17.21
CA GLU A 73 49.29 -20.98 -18.66
C GLU A 73 50.23 -19.80 -18.94
N GLY A 74 51.44 -20.14 -19.39
CA GLY A 74 52.47 -19.17 -19.75
C GLY A 74 52.03 -18.26 -20.89
N GLY A 75 51.73 -17.01 -20.54
CA GLY A 75 51.54 -15.91 -21.46
C GLY A 75 51.36 -14.64 -20.64
N ALA A 76 52.25 -13.67 -20.83
CA ALA A 76 52.21 -12.38 -20.14
C ALA A 76 50.83 -11.73 -20.29
N LEU A 77 49.99 -11.84 -19.26
CA LEU A 77 48.68 -11.18 -19.21
C LEU A 77 48.54 -10.55 -17.82
N ALA A 78 48.21 -9.26 -17.87
CA ALA A 78 48.12 -8.35 -16.75
C ALA A 78 47.40 -8.97 -15.55
N ALA A 79 47.87 -8.61 -14.34
CA ALA A 79 47.17 -8.82 -13.08
C ALA A 79 45.65 -8.67 -13.25
N PRO A 80 44.82 -9.48 -12.59
CA PRO A 80 43.37 -9.42 -12.74
C PRO A 80 42.97 -7.97 -12.57
N ALA A 81 42.63 -7.32 -13.69
CA ALA A 81 42.48 -5.89 -13.72
C ALA A 81 41.39 -5.59 -12.71
N GLN A 82 41.76 -4.95 -11.58
CA GLN A 82 40.77 -4.46 -10.65
C GLN A 82 39.72 -3.74 -11.49
N PRO A 83 38.43 -4.06 -11.31
CA PRO A 83 37.39 -3.48 -12.15
C PRO A 83 37.65 -1.98 -12.17
N SER A 84 37.88 -1.45 -13.38
CA SER A 84 38.32 -0.06 -13.53
C SER A 84 37.35 0.82 -12.73
N ALA A 85 37.84 1.91 -12.15
CA ALA A 85 36.97 2.81 -11.38
C ALA A 85 35.71 3.19 -12.17
N GLN A 86 35.84 3.27 -13.50
CA GLN A 86 34.76 3.44 -14.46
C GLN A 86 33.77 2.26 -14.51
N ALA A 87 34.23 1.01 -14.62
CA ALA A 87 33.35 -0.17 -14.60
C ALA A 87 32.57 -0.29 -13.27
N VAL A 88 33.22 0.01 -12.14
CA VAL A 88 32.55 0.04 -10.83
C VAL A 88 31.50 1.15 -10.78
N LEU A 89 31.80 2.34 -11.31
CA LEU A 89 30.87 3.46 -11.36
C LEU A 89 29.67 3.16 -12.26
N GLU A 90 29.89 2.61 -13.44
CA GLU A 90 28.83 2.21 -14.38
C GLU A 90 27.91 1.15 -13.76
N TRP A 91 28.48 0.15 -13.10
CA TRP A 91 27.72 -0.84 -12.37
C TRP A 91 26.87 -0.22 -11.25
N LYS A 92 27.45 0.71 -10.46
CA LYS A 92 26.72 1.45 -9.42
C LYS A 92 25.57 2.28 -10.00
N ILE A 93 25.82 3.01 -11.09
CA ILE A 93 24.79 3.81 -11.77
C ILE A 93 23.66 2.91 -12.27
N LYS A 94 24.00 1.78 -12.91
CA LYS A 94 23.01 0.81 -13.39
C LYS A 94 22.20 0.24 -12.22
N SER A 95 22.84 -0.10 -11.11
CA SER A 95 22.17 -0.59 -9.90
C SER A 95 21.23 0.46 -9.29
N LEU A 96 21.64 1.73 -9.24
CA LEU A 96 20.81 2.82 -8.73
C LEU A 96 19.61 3.11 -9.65
N LYS A 97 19.80 3.04 -10.96
CA LYS A 97 18.69 3.17 -11.94
C LYS A 97 17.67 2.04 -11.78
N ALA A 98 18.12 0.79 -11.67
CA ALA A 98 17.23 -0.34 -11.44
C ALA A 98 16.47 -0.19 -10.10
N MET A 99 17.14 0.29 -9.05
CA MET A 99 16.49 0.57 -7.77
C MET A 99 15.44 1.69 -7.89
N LEU A 100 15.74 2.76 -8.62
CA LEU A 100 14.82 3.85 -8.89
C LEU A 100 13.57 3.37 -9.64
N GLU A 101 13.74 2.53 -10.66
CA GLU A 101 12.64 1.90 -11.41
C GLU A 101 11.72 1.08 -10.49
N ILE A 102 12.30 0.29 -9.58
CA ILE A 102 11.53 -0.47 -8.57
C ILE A 102 10.77 0.48 -7.65
N PHE A 103 11.36 1.58 -7.21
CA PHE A 103 10.65 2.55 -6.36
C PHE A 103 9.51 3.24 -7.10
N TYR A 104 9.63 3.52 -8.40
CA TYR A 104 8.50 4.03 -9.19
C TYR A 104 7.31 3.06 -9.20
N LEU A 105 7.54 1.75 -9.04
CA LEU A 105 6.45 0.77 -8.95
C LEU A 105 5.57 0.94 -7.70
N THR A 106 6.02 1.71 -6.70
CA THR A 106 5.22 2.03 -5.51
C THR A 106 4.16 3.10 -5.80
N GLY A 107 4.22 3.77 -6.96
CA GLY A 107 3.35 4.90 -7.29
C GLY A 107 3.69 6.19 -6.55
N LEU A 108 4.76 6.21 -5.74
CA LEU A 108 5.21 7.38 -5.01
C LEU A 108 6.68 7.66 -5.33
N SER A 109 6.98 8.90 -5.71
CA SER A 109 8.36 9.37 -5.86
C SER A 109 8.52 10.77 -5.26
N ALA A 110 9.74 11.10 -4.84
CA ALA A 110 10.05 12.40 -4.25
C ALA A 110 11.33 12.97 -4.86
N LYS A 111 11.32 14.27 -5.11
CA LYS A 111 12.48 15.04 -5.58
C LYS A 111 12.70 16.24 -4.68
N LEU A 112 13.95 16.46 -4.28
CA LEU A 112 14.32 17.66 -3.53
C LEU A 112 14.27 18.88 -4.47
N THR A 113 13.56 19.94 -4.07
CA THR A 113 13.52 21.21 -4.79
C THR A 113 14.35 22.26 -4.04
N LYS A 114 14.52 23.45 -4.62
CA LYS A 114 15.27 24.54 -3.98
C LYS A 114 14.67 24.99 -2.64
N HIS A 115 13.35 24.81 -2.48
CA HIS A 115 12.58 25.32 -1.36
C HIS A 115 12.05 24.21 -0.44
N GLY A 116 11.94 22.98 -0.93
CA GLY A 116 11.39 21.87 -0.16
C GLY A 116 11.46 20.53 -0.89
N VAL A 117 10.37 19.77 -0.85
CA VAL A 117 10.27 18.44 -1.46
C VAL A 117 9.04 18.37 -2.34
N CYS A 118 9.20 17.94 -3.59
CA CYS A 118 8.11 17.67 -4.51
C CYS A 118 7.83 16.16 -4.56
N PHE A 119 6.65 15.77 -4.14
CA PHE A 119 6.11 14.41 -4.26
C PHE A 119 5.36 14.27 -5.57
N SER A 120 5.57 13.14 -6.26
CA SER A 120 4.76 12.72 -7.41
C SER A 120 4.05 11.43 -7.06
N ILE A 121 2.72 11.46 -7.17
CA ILE A 121 1.80 10.37 -6.89
C ILE A 121 1.29 9.87 -8.23
N SER A 122 1.82 8.75 -8.69
CA SER A 122 1.39 8.05 -9.89
C SER A 122 0.27 7.08 -9.53
N THR A 123 -0.88 7.29 -10.13
CA THR A 123 -2.07 6.45 -9.95
C THR A 123 -2.03 5.25 -10.88
N ALA A 124 -2.56 4.13 -10.42
CA ALA A 124 -2.65 2.91 -11.21
C ALA A 124 -3.97 2.18 -10.94
N TYR A 125 -4.48 1.52 -11.98
CA TYR A 125 -5.67 0.67 -11.88
C TYR A 125 -5.47 -0.58 -12.73
N GLU A 126 -5.75 -1.76 -12.16
CA GLU A 126 -5.61 -3.07 -12.82
C GLU A 126 -4.25 -3.31 -13.53
N GLY A 127 -3.16 -2.80 -12.94
CA GLY A 127 -1.81 -2.99 -13.48
C GLY A 127 -1.37 -1.93 -14.50
N THR A 128 -2.24 -0.98 -14.83
CA THR A 128 -1.92 0.12 -15.76
C THR A 128 -1.71 1.43 -14.98
N TYR A 129 -0.61 2.12 -15.24
CA TYR A 129 -0.40 3.49 -14.76
C TYR A 129 -1.24 4.47 -15.57
N LEU A 130 -1.87 5.40 -14.87
CA LEU A 130 -2.82 6.35 -15.44
C LEU A 130 -2.28 7.77 -15.26
N ASP A 131 -2.81 8.53 -14.30
CA ASP A 131 -2.42 9.91 -14.07
C ASP A 131 -1.27 10.04 -13.07
N SER A 132 -0.55 11.15 -13.13
CA SER A 132 0.41 11.55 -12.09
C SER A 132 0.06 12.92 -11.51
N TYR A 133 0.06 13.01 -10.18
CA TYR A 133 -0.25 14.21 -9.42
C TYR A 133 0.97 14.69 -8.65
N HIS A 134 1.17 16.00 -8.58
CA HIS A 134 2.34 16.61 -7.95
C HIS A 134 1.93 17.39 -6.71
N LEU A 135 2.78 17.34 -5.69
CA LEU A 135 2.59 18.03 -4.40
C LEU A 135 3.93 18.56 -3.90
N GLU A 136 4.07 19.87 -3.82
CA GLU A 136 5.26 20.53 -3.26
C GLU A 136 5.04 20.90 -1.80
N LEU A 137 5.92 20.38 -0.93
CA LEU A 137 5.91 20.59 0.51
C LEU A 137 7.12 21.42 0.96
N LEU A 138 6.86 22.44 1.77
CA LEU A 138 7.88 23.27 2.43
C LEU A 138 8.07 22.80 3.88
N PRO A 139 9.31 22.51 4.34
CA PRO A 139 9.55 21.87 5.63
C PRO A 139 9.57 22.81 6.85
N LYS A 140 9.56 24.15 6.71
CA LYS A 140 9.76 25.07 7.85
C LYS A 140 8.82 26.29 7.82
N PRO A 141 8.36 26.79 8.99
CA PRO A 141 8.50 26.23 10.35
C PRO A 141 7.54 25.08 10.68
N ALA A 142 6.46 24.93 9.92
CA ALA A 142 5.57 23.78 9.88
C ALA A 142 5.49 23.28 8.44
N VAL A 143 5.16 22.00 8.23
CA VAL A 143 5.08 21.47 6.86
C VAL A 143 3.91 22.13 6.14
N GLN A 144 4.16 22.83 5.04
CA GLN A 144 3.12 23.55 4.28
C GLN A 144 3.07 23.06 2.84
N ILE A 145 1.86 23.01 2.28
CA ILE A 145 1.64 22.74 0.86
C ILE A 145 1.84 24.06 0.10
N GLN A 146 2.83 24.11 -0.78
CA GLN A 146 3.14 25.31 -1.58
C GLN A 146 2.36 25.29 -2.90
N GLN A 147 2.42 24.16 -3.61
CA GLN A 147 1.79 23.97 -4.92
C GLN A 147 1.31 22.52 -5.05
N HIS A 148 0.21 22.31 -5.76
CA HIS A 148 -0.26 20.97 -6.09
C HIS A 148 -1.07 20.94 -7.38
N SER A 149 -1.13 19.76 -8.02
CA SER A 149 -2.05 19.48 -9.14
C SER A 149 -3.26 18.64 -8.73
N ILE A 150 -3.49 18.49 -7.42
CA ILE A 150 -4.60 17.70 -6.87
C ILE A 150 -5.94 18.37 -7.19
N PRO A 151 -6.94 17.65 -7.72
CA PRO A 151 -8.25 18.22 -8.04
C PRO A 151 -8.98 18.76 -6.80
N SER A 152 -9.69 19.89 -6.97
CA SER A 152 -10.34 20.63 -5.87
C SER A 152 -11.42 19.86 -5.11
N PHE A 153 -11.97 18.81 -5.72
CA PHE A 153 -12.97 17.96 -5.10
C PHE A 153 -12.38 16.86 -4.20
N ILE A 154 -11.06 16.64 -4.26
CA ILE A 154 -10.36 15.76 -3.31
C ILE A 154 -10.15 16.56 -2.02
N PRO A 155 -10.47 16.00 -0.84
CA PRO A 155 -10.49 16.75 0.43
C PRO A 155 -9.08 16.98 1.00
N LEU A 156 -8.22 17.67 0.26
CA LEU A 156 -6.81 17.86 0.59
C LEU A 156 -6.62 18.60 1.91
N GLU A 157 -7.41 19.64 2.19
CA GLU A 157 -7.35 20.44 3.41
C GLU A 157 -7.74 19.62 4.65
N GLN A 158 -8.69 18.69 4.50
CA GLN A 158 -9.14 17.81 5.58
C GLN A 158 -8.09 16.73 5.88
N ILE A 159 -7.46 16.18 4.83
CA ILE A 159 -6.38 15.20 4.98
C ILE A 159 -5.13 15.87 5.57
N SER A 160 -4.79 17.07 5.10
CA SER A 160 -3.61 17.79 5.56
C SER A 160 -3.72 18.24 7.02
N SER A 161 -4.86 18.80 7.43
CA SER A 161 -5.08 19.21 8.83
C SER A 161 -4.98 18.05 9.83
N ARG A 162 -5.29 16.82 9.41
CA ARG A 162 -5.22 15.62 10.28
C ARG A 162 -3.83 15.01 10.37
N TYR A 163 -3.11 14.92 9.24
CA TYR A 163 -1.91 14.08 9.15
C TYR A 163 -0.63 14.83 8.77
N LEU A 164 -0.70 16.00 8.12
CA LEU A 164 0.48 16.63 7.52
C LEU A 164 1.57 16.99 8.55
N GLN A 165 1.17 17.37 9.78
CA GLN A 165 2.10 17.73 10.84
C GLN A 165 2.54 16.54 11.72
N THR A 166 1.77 15.46 11.75
CA THR A 166 1.97 14.31 12.65
C THR A 166 2.63 13.14 11.94
N ASP A 167 2.11 12.75 10.78
CA ASP A 167 2.62 11.63 9.99
C ASP A 167 2.46 11.90 8.48
N ILE A 168 3.56 12.35 7.86
CA ILE A 168 3.65 12.58 6.41
C ILE A 168 3.40 11.29 5.62
N ARG A 169 3.78 10.12 6.13
CA ARG A 169 3.55 8.85 5.42
C ARG A 169 2.07 8.52 5.39
N GLN A 170 1.37 8.68 6.52
CA GLN A 170 -0.08 8.47 6.57
C GLN A 170 -0.82 9.50 5.70
N PHE A 171 -0.39 10.77 5.73
CA PHE A 171 -0.89 11.80 4.83
C PHE A 171 -0.79 11.38 3.35
N LEU A 172 0.39 10.96 2.89
CA LEU A 172 0.62 10.53 1.52
C LEU A 172 -0.18 9.26 1.17
N ALA A 173 -0.27 8.30 2.08
CA ALA A 173 -1.03 7.07 1.87
C ALA A 173 -2.53 7.34 1.69
N VAL A 174 -3.13 8.17 2.56
CA VAL A 174 -4.54 8.55 2.48
C VAL A 174 -4.82 9.34 1.20
N LEU A 175 -3.95 10.29 0.86
CA LEU A 175 -4.08 11.07 -0.37
C LEU A 175 -3.96 10.19 -1.62
N ALA A 176 -2.98 9.28 -1.65
CA ALA A 176 -2.80 8.34 -2.74
C ALA A 176 -4.01 7.40 -2.89
N ALA A 177 -4.63 6.97 -1.79
CA ALA A 177 -5.86 6.17 -1.83
C ALA A 177 -7.01 6.93 -2.49
N HIS A 178 -7.23 8.20 -2.13
CA HIS A 178 -8.27 9.04 -2.74
C HIS A 178 -8.04 9.23 -4.25
N LEU A 179 -6.80 9.52 -4.64
CA LEU A 179 -6.43 9.74 -6.05
C LEU A 179 -6.57 8.45 -6.86
N ASN A 180 -6.05 7.32 -6.37
CA ASN A 180 -6.18 6.03 -7.05
C ASN A 180 -7.64 5.61 -7.21
N ALA A 181 -8.46 5.82 -6.17
CA ALA A 181 -9.87 5.49 -6.23
C ALA A 181 -10.64 6.38 -7.23
N TYR A 182 -10.39 7.69 -7.22
CA TYR A 182 -10.96 8.61 -8.21
C TYR A 182 -10.58 8.22 -9.63
N VAL A 183 -9.28 8.05 -9.90
CA VAL A 183 -8.80 7.71 -11.24
C VAL A 183 -9.31 6.32 -11.66
N GLY A 184 -9.37 5.35 -10.75
CA GLY A 184 -9.94 4.04 -11.01
C GLY A 184 -11.42 4.08 -11.37
N ARG A 185 -12.24 4.92 -10.71
CA ARG A 185 -13.65 5.13 -11.08
C ARG A 185 -13.78 5.81 -12.45
N ARG A 186 -12.96 6.83 -12.71
CA ARG A 186 -12.93 7.55 -13.99
C ARG A 186 -12.56 6.62 -15.15
N TYR A 187 -11.51 5.81 -14.95
CA TYR A 187 -11.04 4.84 -15.92
C TYR A 187 -12.09 3.77 -16.21
N GLN A 188 -12.71 3.19 -15.18
CA GLN A 188 -13.79 2.21 -15.38
C GLN A 188 -14.97 2.79 -16.17
N ALA A 189 -15.33 4.05 -15.92
CA ALA A 189 -16.38 4.75 -16.66
C ALA A 189 -16.02 4.95 -18.14
N GLU A 190 -14.76 5.32 -18.43
CA GLU A 190 -14.25 5.47 -19.80
C GLU A 190 -14.20 4.13 -20.53
N GLN A 191 -13.63 3.09 -19.92
CA GLN A 191 -13.60 1.73 -20.48
C GLN A 191 -15.00 1.20 -20.77
N LEU A 192 -15.96 1.45 -19.89
CA LEU A 192 -17.35 1.04 -20.08
C LEU A 192 -17.94 1.68 -21.34
N GLN A 193 -17.72 2.99 -21.53
CA GLN A 193 -18.23 3.72 -22.68
C GLN A 193 -17.52 3.34 -23.99
N GLU A 194 -16.22 3.07 -23.96
CA GLU A 194 -15.44 2.69 -25.13
C GLU A 194 -15.73 1.24 -25.59
N LEU A 195 -15.70 0.28 -24.66
CA LEU A 195 -15.82 -1.14 -24.99
C LEU A 195 -17.26 -1.61 -25.23
N PHE A 196 -18.24 -0.97 -24.59
CA PHE A 196 -19.64 -1.42 -24.61
C PHE A 196 -20.60 -0.36 -25.18
N SER A 197 -20.10 0.50 -26.06
CA SER A 197 -20.86 1.57 -26.72
C SER A 197 -22.13 1.10 -27.44
N GLU A 198 -22.13 -0.12 -27.99
CA GLU A 198 -23.30 -0.70 -28.68
C GLU A 198 -24.43 -1.10 -27.72
N GLN A 199 -24.08 -1.46 -26.49
CA GLN A 199 -25.01 -1.99 -25.50
C GLN A 199 -25.53 -0.88 -24.58
N ILE A 200 -24.74 0.18 -24.39
CA ILE A 200 -25.10 1.36 -23.60
C ILE A 200 -25.98 2.27 -24.44
N GLU A 201 -27.13 2.64 -23.88
CA GLU A 201 -28.02 3.62 -24.49
C GLU A 201 -27.57 5.04 -24.14
N GLY A 202 -26.97 5.72 -25.10
CA GLY A 202 -26.54 7.11 -24.97
C GLY A 202 -25.23 7.28 -24.21
N THR A 203 -25.06 8.43 -23.54
CA THR A 203 -23.83 8.75 -22.81
C THR A 203 -23.94 8.39 -21.33
N LEU A 204 -22.87 7.81 -20.79
CA LEU A 204 -22.70 7.57 -19.36
C LEU A 204 -22.71 8.92 -18.62
N GLN A 205 -23.63 9.08 -17.67
CA GLN A 205 -23.70 10.26 -16.82
C GLN A 205 -22.82 10.07 -15.59
N ARG A 206 -21.92 11.03 -15.35
CA ARG A 206 -21.02 11.06 -14.19
C ARG A 206 -20.85 12.47 -13.66
N ASN A 207 -20.67 12.59 -12.35
CA ASN A 207 -20.24 13.85 -11.75
C ASN A 207 -18.71 13.98 -11.74
N SER A 208 -18.18 15.16 -11.39
CA SER A 208 -16.73 15.44 -11.42
C SER A 208 -15.90 14.49 -10.53
N LEU A 209 -16.45 14.03 -9.40
CA LEU A 209 -15.80 13.08 -8.49
C LEU A 209 -15.84 11.62 -8.96
N CYS A 210 -16.59 11.34 -10.04
CA CYS A 210 -16.94 10.00 -10.48
C CYS A 210 -17.46 9.13 -9.32
N ASN A 211 -18.17 9.71 -8.35
CA ASN A 211 -18.74 8.98 -7.22
C ASN A 211 -20.24 8.67 -7.39
N LEU A 212 -20.83 9.17 -8.47
CA LEU A 212 -22.15 8.80 -8.95
C LEU A 212 -22.06 8.53 -10.46
N LEU A 213 -22.39 7.30 -10.85
CA LEU A 213 -22.48 6.91 -12.26
C LEU A 213 -23.92 6.47 -12.56
N VAL A 214 -24.48 6.95 -13.66
CA VAL A 214 -25.81 6.58 -14.14
C VAL A 214 -25.75 6.29 -15.63
N PHE A 215 -26.20 5.12 -16.04
CA PHE A 215 -26.27 4.73 -17.44
C PHE A 215 -27.46 3.83 -17.70
N ARG A 216 -27.88 3.81 -18.97
CA ARG A 216 -28.87 2.88 -19.49
C ARG A 216 -28.19 1.89 -20.42
N TYR A 217 -28.65 0.65 -20.42
CA TYR A 217 -28.08 -0.40 -21.24
C TYR A 217 -29.13 -1.45 -21.62
N LYS A 218 -28.89 -2.13 -22.73
CA LYS A 218 -29.78 -3.15 -23.27
C LYS A 218 -29.27 -4.54 -22.93
N VAL A 219 -30.17 -5.41 -22.50
CA VAL A 219 -29.88 -6.83 -22.28
C VAL A 219 -30.76 -7.66 -23.20
N THR A 220 -30.14 -8.49 -24.03
CA THR A 220 -30.87 -9.35 -24.98
C THR A 220 -31.11 -10.73 -24.37
N ARG A 221 -32.39 -11.13 -24.25
CA ARG A 221 -32.80 -12.45 -23.77
C ARG A 221 -33.88 -13.01 -24.69
N GLN A 222 -33.68 -14.25 -25.16
CA GLN A 222 -34.61 -14.93 -26.07
C GLN A 222 -35.00 -14.10 -27.31
N GLY A 223 -34.05 -13.34 -27.87
CA GLY A 223 -34.27 -12.49 -29.05
C GLY A 223 -34.98 -11.16 -28.77
N GLN A 224 -35.36 -10.87 -27.53
CA GLN A 224 -35.94 -9.58 -27.11
C GLN A 224 -34.91 -8.76 -26.32
N SER A 225 -34.89 -7.44 -26.54
CA SER A 225 -33.98 -6.52 -25.86
C SER A 225 -34.73 -5.73 -24.79
N PHE A 226 -34.23 -5.77 -23.56
CA PHE A 226 -34.84 -5.11 -22.41
C PHE A 226 -33.94 -3.96 -21.93
N PRO A 227 -34.50 -2.74 -21.77
CA PRO A 227 -33.74 -1.60 -21.27
C PRO A 227 -33.62 -1.63 -19.74
N PHE A 228 -32.38 -1.57 -19.27
CA PHE A 228 -32.02 -1.44 -17.87
C PHE A 228 -31.39 -0.09 -17.60
N GLN A 229 -31.58 0.43 -16.40
CA GLN A 229 -30.91 1.60 -15.88
C GLN A 229 -30.15 1.22 -14.61
N ALA A 230 -28.85 1.50 -14.60
CA ALA A 230 -27.99 1.32 -13.44
C ALA A 230 -27.64 2.68 -12.83
N ARG A 231 -27.66 2.75 -11.50
CA ARG A 231 -27.19 3.87 -10.69
C ARG A 231 -26.21 3.36 -9.64
N LEU A 232 -24.98 3.82 -9.72
CA LEU A 232 -23.87 3.39 -8.87
C LEU A 232 -23.42 4.55 -8.00
N LEU A 233 -23.39 4.34 -6.68
CA LEU A 233 -22.97 5.34 -5.70
C LEU A 233 -21.75 4.83 -4.92
N TYR A 234 -20.70 5.64 -4.92
CA TYR A 234 -19.44 5.38 -4.25
C TYR A 234 -19.36 6.29 -3.02
N ARG A 235 -19.82 5.79 -1.87
CA ARG A 235 -19.78 6.55 -0.62
C ARG A 235 -18.36 6.59 -0.05
N ASP A 236 -17.65 5.47 -0.15
CA ASP A 236 -16.23 5.43 0.18
C ASP A 236 -15.41 5.99 -0.98
N LEU A 237 -14.84 7.18 -0.77
CA LEU A 237 -14.04 7.87 -1.78
C LEU A 237 -12.65 7.25 -1.97
N CYS A 238 -12.20 6.38 -1.06
CA CYS A 238 -10.96 5.60 -1.15
C CYS A 238 -11.13 4.27 -1.88
N CYS A 239 -12.34 3.94 -2.34
CA CYS A 239 -12.61 2.71 -3.09
C CYS A 239 -12.98 2.99 -4.56
N SER A 240 -12.54 2.09 -5.42
CA SER A 240 -12.88 2.10 -6.85
C SER A 240 -14.15 1.31 -7.18
N LEU A 241 -14.71 0.59 -6.21
CA LEU A 241 -15.96 -0.19 -6.34
C LEU A 241 -17.13 0.52 -5.65
N PRO A 242 -18.36 0.41 -6.20
CA PRO A 242 -19.51 1.13 -5.65
C PRO A 242 -19.97 0.52 -4.33
N THR A 243 -20.39 1.39 -3.42
CA THR A 243 -20.96 0.99 -2.12
C THR A 243 -22.43 0.59 -2.27
N GLU A 244 -23.14 1.32 -3.13
CA GLU A 244 -24.56 1.09 -3.42
C GLU A 244 -24.78 1.01 -4.93
N VAL A 245 -25.57 0.03 -5.33
CA VAL A 245 -25.94 -0.21 -6.72
C VAL A 245 -27.45 -0.36 -6.77
N MET A 246 -28.09 0.36 -7.68
CA MET A 246 -29.50 0.18 -7.99
C MET A 246 -29.63 -0.10 -9.49
N VAL A 247 -30.28 -1.21 -9.82
CA VAL A 247 -30.58 -1.60 -11.20
C VAL A 247 -32.09 -1.71 -11.34
N SER A 248 -32.66 -0.99 -12.30
CA SER A 248 -34.10 -0.96 -12.55
C SER A 248 -34.39 -1.19 -14.04
N CYS A 249 -35.45 -1.95 -14.35
CA CYS A 249 -35.96 -2.15 -15.72
C CYS A 249 -37.14 -1.21 -15.96
N THR A 250 -37.16 -0.48 -17.08
CA THR A 250 -38.11 0.61 -17.35
C THR A 250 -39.46 0.19 -17.96
N SER A 251 -39.84 -1.08 -17.89
CA SER A 251 -41.11 -1.58 -18.48
C SER A 251 -41.78 -2.56 -17.51
N GLU A 252 -43.09 -2.82 -17.70
CA GLU A 252 -43.88 -3.85 -16.99
C GLU A 252 -43.17 -5.20 -17.07
N ALA A 253 -42.29 -5.45 -16.11
CA ALA A 253 -41.26 -6.47 -16.21
C ALA A 253 -41.78 -7.80 -15.67
N PRO A 254 -41.63 -8.91 -16.41
CA PRO A 254 -41.78 -10.25 -15.85
C PRO A 254 -40.86 -10.42 -14.63
N ALA A 255 -41.31 -11.18 -13.62
CA ALA A 255 -40.51 -11.43 -12.40
C ALA A 255 -39.08 -11.92 -12.68
N ALA A 256 -38.89 -12.66 -13.79
CA ALA A 256 -37.59 -13.14 -14.26
C ALA A 256 -36.58 -12.03 -14.64
N LEU A 257 -37.01 -10.78 -14.88
CA LEU A 257 -36.10 -9.64 -15.11
C LEU A 257 -35.67 -8.97 -13.79
N ALA A 258 -36.46 -9.12 -12.72
CA ALA A 258 -36.05 -8.65 -11.40
C ALA A 258 -34.88 -9.49 -10.85
N GLU A 259 -34.86 -10.79 -11.13
CA GLU A 259 -33.71 -11.66 -10.82
C GLU A 259 -32.45 -11.23 -11.57
N VAL A 260 -32.58 -10.85 -12.85
CA VAL A 260 -31.46 -10.35 -13.66
C VAL A 260 -30.97 -9.00 -13.12
N ALA A 261 -31.87 -8.10 -12.75
CA ALA A 261 -31.50 -6.83 -12.12
C ALA A 261 -30.74 -7.04 -10.80
N ALA A 262 -31.19 -7.99 -9.97
CA ALA A 262 -30.52 -8.35 -8.73
C ALA A 262 -29.13 -8.96 -8.98
N ALA A 263 -29.00 -9.83 -9.98
CA ALA A 263 -27.72 -10.42 -10.39
C ALA A 263 -26.73 -9.33 -10.88
N HIS A 264 -27.16 -8.44 -11.77
CA HIS A 264 -26.34 -7.31 -12.22
C HIS A 264 -25.96 -6.38 -11.06
N SER A 265 -26.90 -6.12 -10.14
CA SER A 265 -26.62 -5.33 -8.95
C SER A 265 -25.53 -5.95 -8.07
N ALA A 266 -25.50 -7.27 -7.95
CA ALA A 266 -24.45 -7.98 -7.23
C ALA A 266 -23.11 -7.92 -8.00
N LEU A 267 -23.12 -8.14 -9.31
CA LEU A 267 -21.92 -8.10 -10.15
C LEU A 267 -21.24 -6.72 -10.09
N PHE A 268 -21.99 -5.63 -10.29
CA PHE A 268 -21.44 -4.27 -10.23
C PHE A 268 -20.89 -3.88 -8.85
N ARG A 269 -21.33 -4.55 -7.78
CA ARG A 269 -20.82 -4.30 -6.41
C ARG A 269 -19.48 -4.97 -6.15
N HIS A 270 -19.19 -6.08 -6.83
CA HIS A 270 -18.03 -6.92 -6.54
C HIS A 270 -16.97 -6.92 -7.64
N LEU A 271 -17.33 -6.50 -8.85
CA LEU A 271 -16.44 -6.48 -10.00
C LEU A 271 -16.28 -5.08 -10.56
N ALA A 272 -15.13 -4.84 -11.20
CA ALA A 272 -14.91 -3.63 -11.97
C ALA A 272 -15.94 -3.54 -13.10
N LEU A 273 -16.42 -2.33 -13.42
CA LEU A 273 -17.58 -2.16 -14.31
C LEU A 273 -17.40 -2.77 -15.70
N HIS A 274 -16.22 -2.57 -16.28
CA HIS A 274 -15.89 -3.12 -17.60
C HIS A 274 -15.72 -4.65 -17.60
N ARG A 275 -15.63 -5.31 -16.44
CA ARG A 275 -15.60 -6.78 -16.31
C ARG A 275 -16.95 -7.37 -15.93
N ALA A 276 -17.86 -6.55 -15.43
CA ALA A 276 -19.20 -6.95 -15.01
C ALA A 276 -20.22 -6.91 -16.15
N PHE A 277 -19.85 -6.26 -17.26
CA PHE A 277 -20.60 -6.22 -18.52
C PHE A 277 -20.23 -7.38 -19.44
#